data_AF-A0A556W6P4-F1
#
_entry.id   AF-A0A556W6P4-F1
#
_cell.length_a   1.000
_cell.length_b   1.000
_cell.length_c   1.000
_cell.angle_alpha   90.00
_cell.angle_beta   90.00
_cell.angle_gamma   90.00
#
_symmetry.space_group_name_H-M   'P 1'
#
loop_
_entity.id
_entity.type
_entity.pdbx_description
1 polymer ?
#
loop_
_entity_poly.entity_id
_entity_poly.type
_entity_poly.pdbx_seq_one_letter_code
_entity_poly.pdbx_strand_id
1 'polypeptide(L)'
;RVDMKEKLRLLRKMLAPILLVILVLGIIFSGIATPVEAAGIGTFGALIVAALHKRLTWPNLHAACMSTLVASAMVMWIIFGASIFVGFYILQGGQTFVQELISGAGLSPYAVLLLMMVLLVALGMFLDWVGILLLAVPIFVPLIKGMTFDGLFGLPGVDATDVSLWFGVIYLVNMQMSFLSPPFGYALFYIKGVCPPHITMAQIFRSSFPFLGIQALGLALVILFPALVTWLPNLAYG
;
A
#
# COMPACT_ATOMS: atom_id res chain seq x y z
N ARG A 1 -15.48 8.45 30.17
CA ARG A 1 -15.88 9.00 28.85
C ARG A 1 -15.46 10.46 28.84
N VAL A 2 -14.65 10.90 27.86
CA VAL A 2 -14.05 12.25 27.83
C VAL A 2 -15.09 13.30 27.43
N ASP A 3 -15.08 14.48 28.06
CA ASP A 3 -16.00 15.60 27.82
C ASP A 3 -15.82 16.23 26.42
N MET A 4 -16.88 16.83 25.87
CA MET A 4 -16.91 17.34 24.49
C MET A 4 -15.93 18.49 24.25
N LYS A 5 -15.71 19.35 25.26
CA LYS A 5 -14.69 20.40 25.20
C LYS A 5 -13.27 19.84 25.14
N GLU A 6 -13.04 18.73 25.82
CA GLU A 6 -11.74 18.09 25.90
C GLU A 6 -11.44 17.27 24.62
N LYS A 7 -12.48 16.66 24.02
CA LYS A 7 -12.41 16.12 22.65
C LYS A 7 -12.04 17.20 21.63
N LEU A 8 -12.64 18.39 21.71
CA LEU A 8 -12.35 19.51 20.81
C LEU A 8 -10.92 20.03 20.98
N ARG A 9 -10.41 20.06 22.22
CA ARG A 9 -9.03 20.44 22.53
C ARG A 9 -8.00 19.42 22.00
N LEU A 10 -8.32 18.12 22.05
CA LEU A 10 -7.48 17.06 21.48
C LEU A 10 -7.50 17.09 19.95
N LEU A 11 -8.66 17.29 19.33
CA LEU A 11 -8.80 17.52 17.88
C LEU A 11 -7.93 18.68 17.40
N ARG A 12 -7.89 19.79 18.14
CA ARG A 12 -7.04 20.94 17.81
C ARG A 12 -5.54 20.60 17.76
N LYS A 13 -5.07 19.61 18.53
CA LYS A 13 -3.67 19.14 18.47
C LYS A 13 -3.39 18.25 17.26
N MET A 14 -4.41 17.58 16.71
CA MET A 14 -4.31 16.77 15.49
C MET A 14 -4.55 17.58 14.22
N LEU A 15 -5.03 18.81 14.33
CA LEU A 15 -5.35 19.68 13.19
C LEU A 15 -4.13 19.92 12.29
N ALA A 16 -2.95 20.12 12.86
CA ALA A 16 -1.74 20.38 12.08
C ALA A 16 -1.31 19.19 11.19
N PRO A 17 -1.20 17.95 11.71
CA PRO A 17 -0.99 16.77 10.87
C PRO A 17 -2.09 16.56 9.81
N ILE A 18 -3.35 16.77 10.16
CA ILE A 18 -4.48 16.58 9.23
C ILE A 18 -4.40 17.59 8.08
N LEU A 19 -4.15 18.87 8.38
CA LEU A 19 -3.97 19.91 7.36
C LEU A 19 -2.80 19.58 6.42
N LEU A 20 -1.72 19.03 6.96
CA LEU A 20 -0.55 18.63 6.17
C LEU A 20 -0.90 17.47 5.22
N VAL A 21 -1.65 16.47 5.69
CA VAL A 21 -2.13 15.37 4.85
C VAL A 21 -3.06 15.87 3.75
N ILE A 22 -4.01 16.75 4.08
CA ILE A 22 -4.93 17.35 3.10
C ILE A 22 -4.16 18.18 2.07
N LEU A 23 -3.15 18.94 2.50
CA LEU A 23 -2.31 19.73 1.61
C LEU A 23 -1.55 18.83 0.62
N VAL A 24 -0.87 17.79 1.11
CA VAL A 24 -0.06 16.89 0.28
C VAL A 24 -0.94 16.11 -0.69
N LEU A 25 -2.03 15.49 -0.21
CA LEU A 25 -2.98 14.78 -1.07
C LEU A 25 -3.65 15.72 -2.06
N GLY A 26 -4.06 16.91 -1.61
CA GLY A 26 -4.70 17.91 -2.46
C GLY A 26 -3.81 18.32 -3.63
N ILE A 27 -2.52 18.58 -3.38
CA ILE A 27 -1.54 18.96 -4.41
C ILE A 27 -1.27 17.82 -5.41
N ILE A 28 -1.23 16.58 -4.93
CA ILE A 28 -1.06 15.39 -5.78
C ILE A 28 -2.27 15.22 -6.70
N PHE A 29 -3.49 15.25 -6.15
CA PHE A 29 -4.72 15.06 -6.91
C PHE A 29 -5.05 16.24 -7.83
N SER A 30 -4.67 17.46 -7.46
CA SER A 30 -4.83 18.63 -8.34
C SER A 30 -3.78 18.68 -9.46
N GLY A 31 -2.82 17.74 -9.48
CA GLY A 31 -1.77 17.67 -10.50
C GLY A 31 -0.78 18.84 -10.47
N ILE A 32 -0.77 19.64 -9.39
CA ILE A 32 0.09 20.83 -9.29
C ILE A 32 1.54 20.43 -9.06
N ALA A 33 1.76 19.35 -8.29
CA ALA A 33 3.09 18.84 -8.00
C ALA A 33 3.14 17.32 -8.12
N THR A 34 4.29 16.82 -8.58
CA THR A 34 4.59 15.39 -8.61
C THR A 34 4.72 14.82 -7.19
N PRO A 35 4.62 13.49 -6.99
CA PRO A 35 4.76 12.89 -5.66
C PRO A 35 6.07 13.26 -4.94
N VAL A 36 7.16 13.47 -5.68
CA VAL A 36 8.47 13.89 -5.13
C VAL A 36 8.41 15.34 -4.64
N GLU A 37 7.82 16.24 -5.41
CA GLU A 37 7.64 17.65 -5.02
C GLU A 37 6.65 17.78 -3.85
N ALA A 38 5.56 17.02 -3.88
CA ALA A 38 4.59 16.95 -2.80
C ALA A 38 5.21 16.43 -1.49
N ALA A 39 6.12 15.46 -1.56
CA ALA A 39 6.90 15.02 -0.40
C ALA A 39 7.81 16.12 0.16
N GLY A 40 8.41 16.94 -0.71
CA GLY A 40 9.18 18.12 -0.32
C GLY A 40 8.34 19.15 0.43
N ILE A 41 7.16 19.48 -0.11
CA ILE A 41 6.19 20.39 0.52
C ILE A 41 5.72 19.83 1.86
N GLY A 42 5.41 18.53 1.93
CA GLY A 42 5.02 17.86 3.17
C GLY A 42 6.12 17.90 4.24
N THR A 43 7.37 17.67 3.85
CA THR A 43 8.53 17.74 4.77
C THR A 43 8.75 19.16 5.28
N PHE A 44 8.67 20.16 4.40
CA PHE A 44 8.75 21.56 4.79
C PHE A 44 7.60 21.96 5.73
N GLY A 45 6.38 21.53 5.43
CA GLY A 45 5.22 21.69 6.32
C GLY A 45 5.44 21.07 7.70
N ALA A 46 6.07 19.88 7.75
CA ALA A 46 6.35 19.19 9.01
C ALA A 46 7.38 19.95 9.85
N LEU A 47 8.39 20.56 9.21
CA LEU A 47 9.36 21.44 9.89
C LEU A 47 8.68 22.67 10.50
N ILE A 48 7.76 23.31 9.76
CA ILE A 48 6.98 24.45 10.27
C ILE A 48 6.15 24.01 11.48
N VAL A 49 5.44 22.89 11.39
CA VAL A 49 4.64 22.37 12.51
C VAL A 49 5.50 22.05 13.72
N ALA A 50 6.69 21.46 13.52
CA ALA A 50 7.64 21.19 14.58
C ALA A 50 8.17 22.48 15.24
N ALA A 51 8.41 23.53 14.45
CA ALA A 51 8.82 24.85 14.94
C ALA A 51 7.72 25.51 15.78
N LEU A 52 6.46 25.48 15.31
CA LEU A 52 5.30 26.01 16.02
C LEU A 52 5.07 25.31 17.37
N HIS A 53 5.35 24.01 17.45
CA HIS A 53 5.28 23.24 18.69
C HIS A 53 6.53 23.37 19.57
N LYS A 54 7.52 24.20 19.19
CA LYS A 54 8.81 24.39 19.86
C LYS A 54 9.58 23.08 20.08
N ARG A 55 9.40 22.10 19.18
CA ARG A 55 10.09 20.80 19.19
C ARG A 55 11.18 20.69 18.13
N LEU A 56 11.34 21.72 17.30
CA LEU A 56 12.42 21.82 16.34
C LEU A 56 13.74 22.14 17.06
N THR A 57 14.41 21.10 17.53
CA THR A 57 15.74 21.18 18.13
C THR A 57 16.73 20.43 17.25
N TRP A 58 18.02 20.81 17.29
CA TRP A 58 19.06 20.13 16.53
C TRP A 58 19.12 18.61 16.80
N PRO A 59 19.03 18.14 18.06
CA PRO A 59 18.98 16.70 18.34
C PRO A 59 17.78 16.00 17.70
N ASN A 60 16.58 16.61 17.76
CA ASN A 60 15.38 16.02 17.18
C ASN A 60 15.45 15.98 15.65
N LEU A 61 15.99 17.03 15.03
CA LEU A 61 16.19 17.10 13.58
C LEU A 61 17.20 16.04 13.13
N HIS A 62 18.34 15.92 13.81
CA HIS A 62 19.34 14.90 13.51
C HIS A 62 18.78 13.49 13.68
N ALA A 63 18.05 13.21 14.76
CA ALA A 63 17.40 11.92 14.98
C ALA A 63 16.37 11.58 13.89
N ALA A 64 15.58 12.55 13.45
CA ALA A 64 14.61 12.38 12.36
C ALA A 64 15.31 12.11 11.02
N CYS A 65 16.36 12.87 10.69
CA CYS A 65 17.16 12.65 9.48
C CYS A 65 17.83 11.28 9.49
N MET A 66 18.41 10.86 10.62
CA MET A 66 19.07 9.56 10.73
C MET A 66 18.08 8.41 10.58
N SER A 67 16.91 8.50 11.22
CA SER A 67 15.84 7.50 11.08
C SER A 67 15.35 7.39 9.63
N THR A 68 15.21 8.53 8.95
CA THR A 68 14.82 8.60 7.54
C THR A 68 15.91 8.00 6.64
N LEU A 69 17.18 8.30 6.90
CA LEU A 69 18.30 7.78 6.13
C LEU A 69 18.40 6.25 6.24
N VAL A 70 18.24 5.69 7.43
CA VAL A 70 18.26 4.23 7.64
C VAL A 70 17.11 3.56 6.88
N ALA A 71 15.90 4.11 6.96
CA ALA A 71 14.75 3.59 6.22
C ALA A 71 14.96 3.65 4.70
N SER A 72 15.42 4.79 4.18
CA SER A 72 15.72 4.95 2.75
C SER A 72 16.85 4.05 2.27
N ALA A 73 17.91 3.87 3.08
CA ALA A 73 19.02 2.99 2.75
C ALA A 73 18.57 1.52 2.66
N MET A 74 17.71 1.07 3.58
CA MET A 74 17.10 -0.26 3.53
C MET A 74 16.32 -0.45 2.22
N VAL A 75 15.49 0.53 1.84
CA VAL A 75 14.72 0.51 0.59
C VAL A 75 15.64 0.48 -0.63
N MET A 76 16.69 1.31 -0.67
CA MET A 76 17.65 1.32 -1.80
C MET A 76 18.35 -0.03 -1.97
N TRP A 77 18.73 -0.70 -0.88
CA TRP A 77 19.33 -2.04 -0.94
C TRP A 77 18.37 -3.09 -1.50
N ILE A 78 17.09 -3.01 -1.12
CA ILE A 78 16.05 -3.90 -1.66
C ILE A 78 15.88 -3.64 -3.17
N ILE A 79 15.83 -2.37 -3.60
CA ILE A 79 15.77 -1.98 -5.02
C ILE A 79 16.96 -2.54 -5.81
N PHE A 80 18.16 -2.44 -5.25
CA PHE A 80 19.37 -2.96 -5.88
C PHE A 80 19.27 -4.47 -6.12
N GLY A 81 18.93 -5.24 -5.08
CA GLY A 81 18.81 -6.70 -5.20
C GLY A 81 17.66 -7.13 -6.13
N ALA A 82 16.50 -6.47 -6.02
CA ALA A 82 15.34 -6.74 -6.87
C ALA A 82 15.63 -6.42 -8.35
N SER A 83 16.33 -5.32 -8.64
CA SER A 83 16.67 -4.94 -10.03
C SER A 83 17.56 -5.98 -10.69
N ILE A 84 18.54 -6.52 -9.96
CA ILE A 84 19.40 -7.61 -10.47
C ILE A 84 18.55 -8.85 -10.76
N PHE A 85 17.72 -9.27 -9.80
CA PHE A 85 16.86 -10.45 -9.95
C PHE A 85 15.89 -10.32 -11.13
N VAL A 86 15.17 -9.19 -11.23
CA VAL A 86 14.22 -8.91 -12.30
C VAL A 86 14.93 -8.87 -13.66
N GLY A 87 16.11 -8.26 -13.72
CA GLY A 87 16.94 -8.26 -14.92
C GLY A 87 17.28 -9.68 -15.40
N PHE A 88 17.81 -10.52 -14.50
CA PHE A 88 18.12 -11.92 -14.81
C PHE A 88 16.88 -12.74 -15.18
N TYR A 89 15.78 -12.55 -14.45
CA TYR A 89 14.52 -13.25 -14.69
C TYR A 89 13.97 -12.96 -16.10
N ILE A 90 13.97 -11.69 -16.51
CA ILE A 90 13.51 -11.28 -17.85
C ILE A 90 14.46 -11.83 -18.92
N LEU A 91 15.78 -11.71 -18.72
CA LEU A 91 16.79 -12.21 -19.66
C LEU A 91 16.70 -13.73 -19.89
N GLN A 92 16.38 -14.49 -18.84
CA GLN A 92 16.19 -15.93 -18.94
C GLN A 92 14.82 -16.35 -19.52
N GLY A 93 13.97 -15.40 -19.91
CA GLY A 93 12.65 -15.68 -20.45
C GLY A 93 11.63 -16.11 -19.38
N GLY A 94 11.87 -15.78 -18.11
CA GLY A 94 10.97 -16.14 -17.01
C GLY A 94 9.54 -15.62 -17.22
N GLN A 95 9.39 -14.44 -17.84
CA GLN A 95 8.08 -13.89 -18.19
C GLN A 95 7.30 -14.81 -19.14
N THR A 96 7.95 -15.27 -20.22
CA THR A 96 7.35 -16.19 -21.19
C THR A 96 7.00 -17.52 -20.54
N PHE A 97 7.89 -18.06 -19.70
CA PHE A 97 7.66 -19.30 -18.95
C PHE A 97 6.38 -19.24 -18.11
N VAL A 98 6.16 -18.16 -17.36
CA VAL A 98 4.94 -18.00 -16.53
C VAL A 98 3.70 -17.81 -17.40
N GLN A 99 3.79 -17.08 -18.51
CA GLN A 99 2.68 -16.92 -19.45
C GLN A 99 2.26 -18.26 -20.07
N GLU A 100 3.22 -19.08 -20.50
CA GLU A 100 2.97 -20.41 -21.06
C GLU A 100 2.39 -21.38 -20.01
N LEU A 101 2.91 -21.36 -18.78
CA LEU A 101 2.41 -22.17 -17.68
C LEU A 101 0.92 -21.91 -17.41
N ILE A 102 0.54 -20.64 -17.39
CA ILE A 102 -0.84 -20.23 -17.10
C ILE A 102 -1.76 -20.49 -18.29
N SER A 103 -1.28 -20.21 -19.50
CA SER A 103 -2.03 -20.50 -20.73
C SER A 103 -2.25 -22.01 -20.90
N GLY A 104 -1.26 -22.83 -20.57
CA GLY A 104 -1.33 -24.29 -20.60
C GLY A 104 -2.20 -24.89 -19.50
N ALA A 105 -2.36 -24.20 -18.37
CA ALA A 105 -3.26 -24.61 -17.28
C ALA A 105 -4.74 -24.37 -17.59
N GLY A 106 -5.08 -23.60 -18.63
CA GLY A 106 -6.47 -23.29 -19.00
C GLY A 106 -7.26 -22.55 -17.92
N LEU A 107 -6.56 -21.83 -17.03
CA LEU A 107 -7.19 -21.13 -15.91
C LEU A 107 -7.93 -19.88 -16.41
N SER A 108 -9.10 -19.62 -15.81
CA SER A 108 -9.79 -18.35 -16.06
C SER A 108 -8.97 -17.16 -15.53
N PRO A 109 -9.04 -15.98 -16.17
CA PRO A 109 -8.32 -14.77 -15.71
C PRO A 109 -8.54 -14.44 -14.23
N TYR A 110 -9.77 -14.63 -13.73
CA TYR A 110 -10.11 -14.42 -12.33
C TYR A 110 -9.53 -15.50 -11.39
N ALA A 111 -9.40 -16.74 -11.85
CA ALA A 111 -8.71 -17.79 -11.08
C ALA A 111 -7.22 -17.50 -10.95
N VAL A 112 -6.59 -16.99 -12.01
CA VAL A 112 -5.20 -16.51 -11.97
C VAL A 112 -5.05 -15.35 -11.00
N LEU A 113 -5.95 -14.35 -11.08
CA LEU A 113 -5.95 -13.23 -10.15
C LEU A 113 -6.05 -13.69 -8.69
N LEU A 114 -6.96 -14.62 -8.38
CA LEU A 114 -7.12 -15.16 -7.04
C LEU A 114 -5.87 -15.89 -6.57
N LEU A 115 -5.23 -16.69 -7.44
CA LEU A 115 -3.96 -17.33 -7.15
C LEU A 115 -2.87 -16.30 -6.82
N MET A 116 -2.79 -15.21 -7.59
CA MET A 116 -1.85 -14.12 -7.36
C MET A 116 -2.12 -13.44 -6.01
N MET A 117 -3.39 -13.21 -5.65
CA MET A 117 -3.76 -12.61 -4.36
C MET A 117 -3.29 -13.47 -3.19
N VAL A 118 -3.57 -14.78 -3.26
CA VAL A 118 -3.15 -15.74 -2.23
C VAL A 118 -1.63 -15.79 -2.12
N LEU A 119 -0.91 -15.81 -3.26
CA LEU A 119 0.53 -15.78 -3.29
C LEU A 119 1.07 -14.48 -2.67
N LEU A 120 0.48 -13.33 -2.98
CA LEU A 120 0.87 -12.03 -2.42
C LEU A 120 0.63 -11.95 -0.91
N VAL A 121 -0.46 -12.53 -0.39
CA VAL A 121 -0.68 -12.65 1.07
C VAL A 121 0.39 -13.55 1.68
N ALA A 122 0.69 -14.69 1.04
CA ALA A 122 1.70 -15.61 1.52
C ALA A 122 3.10 -14.99 1.55
N LEU A 123 3.49 -14.27 0.49
CA LEU A 123 4.74 -13.51 0.43
C LEU A 123 4.76 -12.39 1.47
N GLY A 124 3.62 -11.70 1.64
CA GLY A 124 3.43 -10.62 2.61
C GLY A 124 3.56 -11.04 4.07
N MET A 125 3.43 -12.34 4.38
CA MET A 125 3.71 -12.86 5.71
C MET A 125 5.21 -12.84 6.06
N PHE A 126 6.11 -12.84 5.07
CA PHE A 126 7.55 -13.00 5.29
C PHE A 126 8.39 -11.82 4.77
N LEU A 127 7.92 -11.13 3.73
CA LEU A 127 8.66 -10.08 3.04
C LEU A 127 7.99 -8.72 3.26
N ASP A 128 8.80 -7.67 3.26
CA ASP A 128 8.31 -6.28 3.28
C ASP A 128 7.61 -5.92 1.97
N TRP A 129 6.61 -5.04 2.03
CA TRP A 129 5.82 -4.63 0.86
C TRP A 129 6.67 -4.03 -0.26
N VAL A 130 7.76 -3.31 0.07
CA VAL A 130 8.66 -2.75 -0.94
C VAL A 130 9.35 -3.88 -1.71
N GLY A 131 9.82 -4.91 -1.01
CA GLY A 131 10.46 -6.06 -1.63
C GLY A 131 9.50 -6.85 -2.52
N ILE A 132 8.27 -7.05 -2.06
CA ILE A 132 7.23 -7.72 -2.85
C ILE A 132 6.89 -6.88 -4.07
N LEU A 133 6.78 -5.55 -3.95
CA LEU A 133 6.42 -4.67 -5.05
C LEU A 133 7.45 -4.78 -6.17
N LEU A 134 8.73 -4.71 -5.82
CA LEU A 134 9.82 -4.74 -6.79
C LEU A 134 10.01 -6.10 -7.45
N LEU A 135 9.68 -7.19 -6.76
CA LEU A 135 9.75 -8.54 -7.32
C LEU A 135 8.50 -8.91 -8.12
N ALA A 136 7.31 -8.67 -7.55
CA ALA A 136 6.05 -9.17 -8.07
C ALA A 136 5.50 -8.30 -9.20
N VAL A 137 5.59 -6.97 -9.11
CA VAL A 137 5.00 -6.07 -10.12
C VAL A 137 5.56 -6.31 -11.53
N PRO A 138 6.89 -6.44 -11.74
CA PRO A 138 7.44 -6.72 -13.07
C PRO A 138 7.01 -8.07 -13.65
N ILE A 139 6.63 -9.03 -12.80
CA ILE A 139 6.18 -10.37 -13.23
C ILE A 139 4.66 -10.36 -13.48
N PHE A 140 3.91 -9.73 -12.58
CA PHE A 140 2.45 -9.77 -12.55
C PHE A 140 1.79 -8.77 -13.50
N VAL A 141 2.36 -7.57 -13.69
CA VAL A 141 1.79 -6.57 -14.60
C VAL A 141 1.78 -7.05 -16.07
N PRO A 142 2.84 -7.64 -16.62
CA PRO A 142 2.78 -8.17 -17.98
C PRO A 142 1.82 -9.36 -18.12
N LEU A 143 1.63 -10.14 -17.05
CA LEU A 143 0.73 -11.27 -17.03
C LEU A 143 -0.74 -10.83 -17.11
N ILE A 144 -1.16 -9.89 -16.26
CA ILE A 144 -2.55 -9.37 -16.26
C ILE A 144 -2.88 -8.60 -17.54
N LYS A 145 -1.90 -7.89 -18.14
CA LYS A 145 -2.11 -7.15 -19.39
C LYS A 145 -2.36 -8.08 -20.57
N GLY A 146 -1.91 -9.32 -20.49
CA GLY A 146 -2.19 -10.36 -21.48
C GLY A 146 -3.56 -11.01 -21.32
N MET A 147 -4.33 -10.66 -20.29
CA MET A 147 -5.62 -11.26 -19.98
C MET A 147 -6.75 -10.23 -20.15
N THR A 148 -7.90 -10.70 -20.61
CA THR A 148 -9.13 -9.90 -20.65
C THR A 148 -9.98 -10.19 -19.41
N PHE A 149 -10.51 -9.14 -18.79
CA PHE A 149 -11.36 -9.24 -17.62
C PHE A 149 -12.77 -8.75 -17.99
N ASP A 150 -13.57 -9.65 -18.56
CA ASP A 150 -14.89 -9.33 -19.14
C ASP A 150 -15.99 -9.02 -18.10
N GLY A 151 -15.67 -9.14 -16.81
CA GLY A 151 -16.60 -8.92 -15.70
C GLY A 151 -17.02 -10.21 -14.99
N LEU A 152 -17.50 -10.09 -13.75
CA LEU A 152 -18.06 -11.19 -12.97
C LEU A 152 -19.56 -10.96 -12.73
N PHE A 153 -20.37 -12.02 -12.73
CA PHE A 153 -21.81 -11.96 -12.38
C PHE A 153 -22.67 -10.99 -13.21
N GLY A 154 -22.25 -10.66 -14.44
CA GLY A 154 -22.97 -9.71 -15.32
C GLY A 154 -22.66 -8.23 -15.04
N LEU A 155 -21.66 -7.93 -14.21
CA LEU A 155 -21.13 -6.59 -13.98
C LEU A 155 -20.10 -6.22 -15.06
N PRO A 156 -19.90 -4.92 -15.33
CA PRO A 156 -18.92 -4.47 -16.32
C PRO A 156 -17.51 -4.93 -15.96
N GLY A 157 -16.79 -5.39 -16.97
CA GLY A 157 -15.38 -5.76 -16.90
C GLY A 157 -14.45 -4.57 -16.69
N VAL A 158 -13.15 -4.87 -16.67
CA VAL A 158 -12.10 -3.85 -16.57
C VAL A 158 -11.60 -3.54 -17.98
N ASP A 159 -11.60 -2.27 -18.37
CA ASP A 159 -11.01 -1.84 -19.63
C ASP A 159 -9.49 -2.10 -19.64
N ALA A 160 -8.97 -2.54 -20.80
CA ALA A 160 -7.57 -2.95 -20.96
C ALA A 160 -6.56 -1.83 -20.61
N THR A 161 -6.95 -0.56 -20.73
CA THR A 161 -6.16 0.60 -20.33
C THR A 161 -6.00 0.71 -18.82
N ASP A 162 -7.04 0.32 -18.08
CA ASP A 162 -7.15 0.52 -16.63
C ASP A 162 -6.79 -0.73 -15.83
N VAL A 163 -6.61 -1.89 -16.49
CA VAL A 163 -6.20 -3.17 -15.85
C VAL A 163 -4.97 -3.00 -14.96
N SER A 164 -3.99 -2.20 -15.37
CA SER A 164 -2.77 -1.98 -14.58
C SER A 164 -3.01 -1.14 -13.33
N LEU A 165 -3.84 -0.10 -13.46
CA LEU A 165 -4.24 0.75 -12.35
C LEU A 165 -5.08 -0.04 -11.35
N TRP A 166 -6.08 -0.75 -11.85
CA TRP A 166 -6.96 -1.62 -11.07
C TRP A 166 -6.18 -2.68 -10.31
N PHE A 167 -5.26 -3.38 -10.98
CA PHE A 167 -4.38 -4.32 -10.32
C PHE A 167 -3.46 -3.66 -9.31
N GLY A 168 -2.94 -2.46 -9.60
CA GLY A 168 -2.16 -1.68 -8.64
C GLY A 168 -2.92 -1.41 -7.36
N VAL A 169 -4.20 -1.03 -7.46
CA VAL A 169 -5.06 -0.80 -6.27
C VAL A 169 -5.37 -2.11 -5.55
N ILE A 170 -5.69 -3.18 -6.28
CA ILE A 170 -5.86 -4.53 -5.72
C ILE A 170 -4.61 -4.97 -4.95
N TYR A 171 -3.44 -4.77 -5.55
CA TYR A 171 -2.15 -5.06 -4.94
C TYR A 171 -1.96 -4.25 -3.65
N LEU A 172 -2.23 -2.94 -3.68
CA LEU A 172 -2.09 -2.06 -2.51
C LEU A 172 -3.02 -2.48 -1.37
N VAL A 173 -4.29 -2.78 -1.66
CA VAL A 173 -5.24 -3.29 -0.66
C VAL A 173 -4.75 -4.63 -0.10
N ASN A 174 -4.26 -5.52 -0.95
CA ASN A 174 -3.73 -6.81 -0.52
C ASN A 174 -2.46 -6.68 0.35
N MET A 175 -1.57 -5.73 0.03
CA MET A 175 -0.40 -5.45 0.86
C MET A 175 -0.78 -4.89 2.24
N GLN A 176 -1.84 -4.07 2.34
CA GLN A 176 -2.35 -3.64 3.63
C GLN A 176 -2.88 -4.82 4.45
N MET A 177 -3.51 -5.80 3.80
CA MET A 177 -3.97 -7.02 4.44
C MET A 177 -2.78 -7.83 4.98
N SER A 178 -1.68 -7.92 4.23
CA SER A 178 -0.42 -8.53 4.69
C SER A 178 0.16 -7.85 5.93
N PHE A 179 0.07 -6.51 6.01
CA PHE A 179 0.52 -5.74 7.18
C PHE A 179 -0.27 -6.02 8.48
N LEU A 180 -1.47 -6.56 8.35
CA LEU A 180 -2.35 -6.94 9.46
C LEU A 180 -2.38 -8.46 9.70
N SER A 181 -1.77 -9.24 8.81
CA SER A 181 -1.79 -10.70 8.88
C SER A 181 -0.67 -11.22 9.80
N PRO A 182 -0.96 -12.13 10.75
CA PRO A 182 0.08 -12.89 11.44
C PRO A 182 0.89 -13.70 10.41
N PRO A 183 2.22 -13.89 10.56
CA PRO A 183 3.05 -13.80 11.77
C PRO A 183 3.83 -12.48 11.97
N PHE A 184 4.05 -11.68 10.91
CA PHE A 184 4.91 -10.48 10.97
C PHE A 184 4.17 -9.16 11.16
N GLY A 185 2.83 -9.12 11.05
CA GLY A 185 1.96 -7.93 11.07
C GLY A 185 2.52 -6.68 11.78
N TYR A 186 3.29 -5.86 11.04
CA TYR A 186 4.08 -4.75 11.59
C TYR A 186 3.20 -3.74 12.35
N ALA A 187 2.00 -3.50 11.85
CA ALA A 187 1.03 -2.62 12.49
C ALA A 187 0.59 -3.14 13.87
N LEU A 188 0.49 -4.46 14.04
CA LEU A 188 0.09 -5.10 15.29
C LEU A 188 1.22 -5.02 16.33
N PHE A 189 2.48 -5.16 15.91
CA PHE A 189 3.65 -4.92 16.76
C PHE A 189 3.76 -3.46 17.18
N TYR A 190 3.48 -2.52 16.27
CA TYR A 190 3.44 -1.10 16.60
C TYR A 190 2.37 -0.79 17.65
N ILE A 191 1.14 -1.32 17.47
CA ILE A 191 0.06 -1.15 18.45
C ILE A 191 0.44 -1.74 19.81
N LYS A 192 1.08 -2.91 19.85
CA LYS A 192 1.57 -3.48 21.11
C LYS A 192 2.57 -2.57 21.83
N GLY A 193 3.40 -1.83 21.10
CA GLY A 193 4.36 -0.87 21.65
C GLY A 193 3.72 0.31 22.39
N VAL A 194 2.48 0.68 22.03
CA VAL A 194 1.73 1.77 22.67
C VAL A 194 0.62 1.27 23.59
N CYS A 195 0.25 -0.01 23.50
CA CYS A 195 -0.78 -0.61 24.34
C CYS A 195 -0.29 -0.85 25.77
N PRO A 196 -1.19 -0.71 26.77
CA PRO A 196 -0.90 -1.10 28.15
C PRO A 196 -0.38 -2.54 28.28
N PRO A 197 0.45 -2.82 29.30
CA PRO A 197 1.11 -4.13 29.46
C PRO A 197 0.13 -5.30 29.62
N HIS A 198 -1.10 -5.06 30.08
CA HIS A 198 -2.14 -6.09 30.25
C HIS A 198 -2.74 -6.63 28.93
N ILE A 199 -2.54 -5.95 27.80
CA ILE A 199 -3.04 -6.42 26.50
C ILE A 199 -2.01 -7.36 25.89
N THR A 200 -2.36 -8.62 25.69
CA THR A 200 -1.44 -9.62 25.13
C THR A 200 -1.41 -9.57 23.60
N MET A 201 -0.32 -10.05 23.00
CA MET A 201 -0.23 -10.14 21.53
C MET A 201 -1.30 -11.05 20.92
N ALA A 202 -1.67 -12.12 21.61
CA ALA A 202 -2.76 -12.99 21.18
C ALA A 202 -4.11 -12.24 21.09
N GLN A 203 -4.37 -11.31 22.01
CA GLN A 203 -5.57 -10.47 21.94
C GLN A 203 -5.53 -9.51 20.75
N ILE A 204 -4.37 -8.94 20.44
CA ILE A 204 -4.19 -8.06 19.28
C ILE A 204 -4.38 -8.84 17.98
N PHE A 205 -3.77 -10.03 17.85
CA PHE A 205 -3.97 -10.89 16.68
C PHE A 205 -5.42 -11.34 16.52
N ARG A 206 -6.09 -11.74 17.61
CA ARG A 206 -7.51 -12.10 17.53
C ARG A 206 -8.37 -10.92 17.09
N SER A 207 -7.99 -9.71 17.49
CA SER A 207 -8.68 -8.47 17.11
C SER A 207 -8.39 -8.03 15.68
N SER A 208 -7.34 -8.54 15.02
CA SER A 208 -7.04 -8.20 13.62
C SER A 208 -7.90 -8.98 12.61
N PHE A 209 -8.38 -10.18 12.96
CA PHE A 209 -9.24 -10.99 12.08
C PHE A 209 -10.49 -10.25 11.55
N PRO A 210 -11.26 -9.52 12.38
CA PRO A 210 -12.37 -8.70 11.88
C PRO A 210 -11.91 -7.64 10.86
N PHE A 211 -10.75 -7.00 11.08
CA PHE A 211 -10.21 -6.02 10.13
C PHE A 211 -9.75 -6.68 8.83
N LEU A 212 -9.15 -7.87 8.90
CA LEU A 212 -8.83 -8.67 7.72
C LEU A 212 -10.09 -9.03 6.93
N GLY A 213 -11.19 -9.35 7.62
CA GLY A 213 -12.49 -9.59 6.98
C GLY A 213 -13.04 -8.36 6.25
N ILE A 214 -12.95 -7.18 6.86
CA ILE A 214 -13.35 -5.91 6.22
C ILE A 214 -12.44 -5.60 5.02
N GLN A 215 -11.13 -5.84 5.13
CA GLN A 215 -10.21 -5.64 4.00
C GLN A 215 -10.47 -6.62 2.87
N ALA A 216 -10.73 -7.89 3.16
CA ALA A 216 -11.11 -8.88 2.16
C ALA A 216 -12.42 -8.51 1.47
N LEU A 217 -13.39 -7.96 2.22
CA LEU A 217 -14.62 -7.42 1.64
C LEU A 217 -14.35 -6.21 0.74
N GLY A 218 -13.51 -5.27 1.18
CA GLY A 218 -13.07 -4.14 0.35
C GLY A 218 -12.39 -4.59 -0.94
N LEU A 219 -11.53 -5.60 -0.84
CA LEU A 219 -10.86 -6.23 -1.98
C LEU A 219 -11.86 -6.88 -2.94
N ALA A 220 -12.84 -7.64 -2.42
CA ALA A 220 -13.90 -8.22 -3.22
C ALA A 220 -14.74 -7.14 -3.92
N LEU A 221 -15.05 -6.04 -3.24
CA LEU A 221 -15.76 -4.91 -3.85
C LEU A 221 -14.95 -4.25 -4.97
N VAL A 222 -13.63 -4.08 -4.80
CA VAL A 222 -12.75 -3.55 -5.87
C VAL A 222 -12.70 -4.49 -7.07
N ILE A 223 -12.72 -5.80 -6.84
CA ILE A 223 -12.73 -6.81 -7.92
C ILE A 223 -14.07 -6.82 -8.65
N LEU A 224 -15.18 -6.72 -7.93
CA LEU A 224 -16.54 -6.74 -8.50
C LEU A 224 -16.95 -5.41 -9.14
N PHE A 225 -16.48 -4.29 -8.61
CA PHE A 225 -16.80 -2.94 -9.07
C PHE A 225 -15.51 -2.17 -9.41
N PRO A 226 -14.91 -2.41 -10.59
CA PRO A 226 -13.73 -1.70 -11.04
C PRO A 226 -13.91 -0.18 -11.09
N ALA A 227 -15.16 0.27 -11.29
CA ALA A 227 -15.54 1.68 -11.24
C ALA A 227 -15.13 2.37 -9.92
N LEU A 228 -15.03 1.66 -8.80
CA LEU A 228 -14.55 2.25 -7.54
C LEU A 228 -13.10 2.75 -7.66
N VAL A 229 -12.30 2.12 -8.52
CA VAL A 229 -10.90 2.47 -8.76
C VAL A 229 -10.79 3.52 -9.86
N THR A 230 -11.54 3.38 -10.94
CA THR A 230 -11.40 4.22 -12.14
C THR A 230 -12.21 5.51 -12.08
N TRP A 231 -13.26 5.58 -11.25
CA TRP A 231 -14.12 6.77 -11.17
C TRP A 231 -13.39 8.05 -10.76
N LEU A 232 -12.58 8.00 -9.70
CA LEU A 232 -11.87 9.19 -9.22
C LEU A 232 -10.77 9.65 -10.20
N PRO A 233 -9.91 8.77 -10.73
CA PRO A 233 -8.96 9.11 -11.78
C PRO A 233 -9.63 9.69 -13.03
N ASN A 234 -10.71 9.09 -13.54
CA ASN A 234 -11.41 9.59 -14.71
C ASN A 234 -12.04 10.97 -14.45
N LEU A 235 -12.53 11.21 -13.23
CA LEU A 235 -13.02 12.53 -12.84
C LEU A 235 -11.91 13.59 -12.69
N ALA A 236 -10.75 13.19 -12.18
CA ALA A 236 -9.65 14.10 -11.89
C ALA A 236 -8.75 14.39 -13.11
N TYR A 237 -8.56 13.41 -13.99
CA TYR A 237 -7.60 13.45 -15.09
C TYR A 237 -8.24 13.33 -16.48
N GLY A 238 -9.53 12.98 -16.59
CA GLY A 238 -10.29 12.93 -17.85
C GLY A 238 -10.25 11.57 -18.54
#